data_AF-A0AAN9VK95-F1
#
_entry.id   AF-A0AAN9VK95-F1
#
_cell.length_a   1.000
_cell.length_b   1.000
_cell.length_c   1.000
_cell.angle_alpha   90.00
_cell.angle_beta   90.00
_cell.angle_gamma   90.00
#
_symmetry.space_group_name_H-M   'P 1'
#
loop_
_entity.id
_entity.type
_entity.pdbx_description
1 polymer ?
#
loop_
_entity_poly.entity_id
_entity_poly.type
_entity_poly.pdbx_seq_one_letter_code
_entity_poly.pdbx_strand_id
1 'polypeptide(L)'
;MFLGMNPGPWGMSQTGVPFGEVNIVREWLGITGEVGRPKKENPARPVLGFACSRSEISGQRFWGLFKDLCGEARNFFENTLIYNHCPVAFMTESGKNITPNELKERKAVTVLCDKALFEIIVLYNVSIVIAIGRFAEKRATTILKSANKNDVKVICIPHPSPRNFGTAEKWREIVIGELEKNALMQYFKRSNDITNLTTSGMLPGSSSGHGTKQVEDCSVLSDEVLS
;
A
#
# COMPACT_ATOMS: atom_id res chain seq x y z
N MET A 1 7.01 1.85 -2.07
CA MET A 1 5.71 2.38 -1.59
C MET A 1 4.65 2.25 -2.67
N PHE A 2 3.49 1.68 -2.36
CA PHE A 2 2.28 1.79 -3.18
C PHE A 2 1.51 3.08 -2.80
N LEU A 3 1.05 3.82 -3.80
CA LEU A 3 0.35 5.09 -3.59
C LEU A 3 -1.03 5.09 -4.25
N GLY A 4 -2.07 5.16 -3.45
CA GLY A 4 -3.46 5.39 -3.89
C GLY A 4 -3.85 6.87 -3.87
N MET A 5 -5.10 7.13 -4.28
CA MET A 5 -5.66 8.48 -4.34
C MET A 5 -6.26 8.91 -3.00
N ASN A 6 -7.38 8.29 -2.60
CA ASN A 6 -8.10 8.61 -1.38
C ASN A 6 -9.00 7.43 -0.95
N PRO A 7 -9.53 7.42 0.28
CA PRO A 7 -10.38 6.34 0.78
C PRO A 7 -11.60 6.07 -0.10
N GLY A 8 -11.87 4.79 -0.35
CA GLY A 8 -13.18 4.35 -0.82
C GLY A 8 -14.17 4.16 0.35
N PRO A 9 -15.49 4.17 0.08
CA PRO A 9 -16.52 4.20 1.11
C PRO A 9 -16.67 2.90 1.91
N TRP A 10 -16.23 1.77 1.35
CA TRP A 10 -16.41 0.45 1.95
C TRP A 10 -15.10 -0.23 2.34
N GLY A 11 -13.96 0.39 2.01
CA GLY A 11 -12.64 -0.05 2.45
C GLY A 11 -12.08 0.86 3.55
N MET A 12 -11.14 1.73 3.18
CA MET A 12 -10.43 2.59 4.14
C MET A 12 -11.35 3.48 4.99
N SER A 13 -12.51 3.91 4.48
CA SER A 13 -13.47 4.69 5.29
C SER A 13 -14.12 3.86 6.42
N GLN A 14 -14.03 2.54 6.37
CA GLN A 14 -14.51 1.61 7.40
C GLN A 14 -13.36 1.10 8.27
N THR A 15 -12.19 0.85 7.71
CA THR A 15 -11.10 0.14 8.41
C THR A 15 -9.91 1.02 8.79
N GLY A 16 -9.79 2.22 8.24
CA GLY A 16 -8.60 3.06 8.36
C GLY A 16 -7.40 2.61 7.53
N VAL A 17 -7.46 1.44 6.88
CA VAL A 17 -6.36 0.86 6.09
C VAL A 17 -6.53 1.22 4.60
N PRO A 18 -5.49 1.72 3.90
CA PRO A 18 -5.55 1.95 2.45
C PRO A 18 -5.98 0.71 1.69
N PHE A 19 -6.92 0.86 0.74
CA PHE A 19 -7.53 -0.27 0.03
C PHE A 19 -8.13 -1.32 0.99
N GLY A 20 -8.49 -0.92 2.21
CA GLY A 20 -8.75 -1.84 3.32
C GLY A 20 -10.15 -2.46 3.29
N GLU A 21 -10.37 -3.39 2.37
CA GLU A 21 -11.56 -4.25 2.39
C GLU A 21 -11.63 -5.05 3.71
N VAL A 22 -12.81 -5.09 4.33
CA VAL A 22 -12.96 -5.49 5.74
C VAL A 22 -12.44 -6.90 6.02
N ASN A 23 -12.81 -7.88 5.18
CA ASN A 23 -12.46 -9.27 5.44
C ASN A 23 -10.96 -9.49 5.29
N ILE A 24 -10.33 -8.96 4.23
CA ILE A 24 -8.89 -9.15 4.03
C ILE A 24 -8.04 -8.38 5.05
N VAL A 25 -8.50 -7.21 5.50
CA VAL A 25 -7.84 -6.49 6.60
C VAL A 25 -7.90 -7.30 7.90
N ARG A 26 -9.07 -7.84 8.25
CA ARG A 26 -9.24 -8.64 9.46
C ARG A 26 -8.47 -9.96 9.39
N GLU A 27 -8.63 -10.71 8.31
CA GLU A 27 -8.23 -12.12 8.24
C GLU A 27 -6.80 -12.30 7.74
N TRP A 28 -6.29 -11.39 6.92
CA TRP A 28 -4.94 -11.51 6.36
C TRP A 28 -3.96 -10.49 6.93
N LEU A 29 -4.36 -9.22 7.08
CA LEU A 29 -3.52 -8.23 7.76
C LEU A 29 -3.54 -8.39 9.29
N GLY A 30 -4.54 -9.09 9.84
CA GLY A 30 -4.68 -9.29 11.29
C GLY A 30 -5.07 -8.02 12.04
N ILE A 31 -5.56 -6.99 11.35
CA ILE A 31 -5.91 -5.70 11.95
C ILE A 31 -7.39 -5.71 12.30
N THR A 32 -7.69 -5.44 13.57
CA THR A 32 -9.04 -5.23 14.08
C THR A 32 -9.02 -4.11 15.13
N GLY A 33 -10.17 -3.54 15.44
CA GLY A 33 -10.28 -2.53 16.48
C GLY A 33 -11.60 -1.79 16.44
N GLU A 34 -11.81 -0.93 17.44
CA GLU A 34 -12.95 -0.03 17.46
C GLU A 34 -12.78 1.09 16.43
N VAL A 35 -13.86 1.37 15.70
CA VAL A 35 -13.90 2.45 14.71
C VAL A 35 -15.03 3.39 15.10
N GLY A 36 -14.66 4.63 15.43
CA GLY A 36 -15.63 5.68 15.72
C GLY A 36 -16.39 6.16 14.49
N ARG A 37 -17.34 7.07 14.70
CA ARG A 37 -18.14 7.67 13.63
C ARG A 37 -17.78 9.12 13.37
N PRO A 38 -17.90 9.61 12.12
CA PRO A 38 -17.73 11.03 11.83
C PRO A 38 -18.82 11.85 12.53
N LYS A 39 -18.50 13.11 12.90
CA LYS A 39 -19.44 14.04 13.55
C LYS A 39 -20.76 14.20 12.78
N LYS A 40 -20.66 14.22 11.45
CA LYS A 40 -21.80 14.21 10.53
C LYS A 40 -21.64 13.04 9.58
N GLU A 41 -22.53 12.07 9.72
CA GLU A 41 -22.53 10.86 8.89
C GLU A 41 -23.53 11.01 7.74
N ASN A 42 -23.18 10.49 6.57
CA ASN A 42 -24.12 10.39 5.46
C ASN A 42 -24.93 9.08 5.61
N PRO A 43 -26.28 9.12 5.67
CA PRO A 43 -27.09 7.92 5.83
C PRO A 43 -26.90 6.86 4.72
N ALA A 44 -26.50 7.27 3.52
CA ALA A 44 -26.20 6.35 2.42
C ALA A 44 -24.80 5.70 2.55
N ARG A 45 -23.93 6.22 3.43
CA ARG A 45 -22.55 5.77 3.66
C ARG A 45 -22.22 5.74 5.17
N PRO A 46 -22.92 4.89 5.94
CA PRO A 46 -22.62 4.76 7.37
C PRO A 46 -21.22 4.16 7.58
N VAL A 47 -20.55 4.60 8.64
CA VAL A 47 -19.31 4.00 9.14
C VAL A 47 -19.69 2.96 10.20
N LEU A 48 -19.55 1.70 9.79
CA LEU A 48 -19.86 0.51 10.59
C LEU A 48 -18.58 -0.18 11.10
N GLY A 49 -17.41 0.36 10.77
CA GLY A 49 -16.14 -0.25 11.15
C GLY A 49 -15.96 -1.64 10.55
N PHE A 50 -15.37 -2.53 11.34
CA PHE A 50 -15.19 -3.95 10.99
C PHE A 50 -16.51 -4.77 10.96
N ALA A 51 -17.64 -4.17 11.32
CA ALA A 51 -18.97 -4.77 11.15
C ALA A 51 -19.60 -4.45 9.78
N CYS A 52 -18.93 -3.67 8.92
CA CYS A 52 -19.42 -3.40 7.57
C CYS A 52 -19.47 -4.70 6.75
N SER A 53 -20.65 -5.07 6.25
CA SER A 53 -20.87 -6.28 5.43
C SER A 53 -20.59 -6.08 3.94
N ARG A 54 -20.26 -4.85 3.52
CA ARG A 54 -19.95 -4.54 2.12
C ARG A 54 -18.48 -4.76 1.84
N SER A 55 -18.20 -5.41 0.72
CA SER A 55 -16.83 -5.60 0.23
C SER A 55 -16.43 -4.49 -0.75
N GLU A 56 -15.24 -3.92 -0.55
CA GLU A 56 -14.62 -2.99 -1.49
C GLU A 56 -13.79 -3.77 -2.52
N ILE A 57 -14.33 -3.97 -3.72
CA ILE A 57 -13.70 -4.77 -4.79
C ILE A 57 -12.29 -4.29 -5.15
N SER A 58 -12.04 -2.97 -5.15
CA SER A 58 -10.71 -2.42 -5.38
C SER A 58 -9.70 -2.92 -4.35
N GLY A 59 -10.12 -2.94 -3.07
CA GLY A 59 -9.30 -3.41 -1.96
C GLY A 59 -9.10 -4.91 -1.96
N GLN A 60 -10.17 -5.66 -2.24
CA GLN A 60 -10.13 -7.11 -2.40
C GLN A 60 -9.15 -7.53 -3.49
N ARG A 61 -9.19 -6.88 -4.67
CA ARG A 61 -8.25 -7.16 -5.77
C ARG A 61 -6.81 -6.83 -5.39
N PHE A 62 -6.59 -5.66 -4.79
CA PHE A 62 -5.26 -5.21 -4.39
C PHE A 62 -4.63 -6.16 -3.37
N TRP A 63 -5.27 -6.35 -2.23
CA TRP A 63 -4.73 -7.18 -1.17
C TRP A 63 -4.76 -8.67 -1.51
N GLY A 64 -5.75 -9.13 -2.29
CA GLY A 64 -5.81 -10.51 -2.76
C GLY A 64 -4.58 -10.91 -3.60
N LEU A 65 -4.10 -10.00 -4.46
CA LEU A 65 -2.86 -10.21 -5.20
C LEU A 65 -1.66 -10.43 -4.26
N PHE A 66 -1.47 -9.53 -3.30
CA PHE A 66 -0.31 -9.61 -2.41
C PHE A 66 -0.43 -10.73 -1.36
N LYS A 67 -1.65 -11.11 -0.97
CA LYS A 67 -1.91 -12.33 -0.21
C LYS A 67 -1.38 -13.56 -0.95
N ASP A 68 -1.71 -13.69 -2.23
CA ASP A 68 -1.28 -14.85 -3.00
C ASP A 68 0.23 -14.87 -3.24
N LEU A 69 0.81 -13.72 -3.58
CA LEU A 69 2.26 -13.59 -3.82
C LEU A 69 3.07 -13.82 -2.54
N CYS A 70 2.72 -13.10 -1.47
CA CYS A 70 3.54 -13.01 -0.26
C CYS A 70 3.24 -14.14 0.74
N GLY A 71 2.07 -14.77 0.66
CA GLY A 71 1.57 -15.71 1.67
C GLY A 71 1.16 -14.99 2.94
N GLU A 72 2.12 -14.53 3.74
CA GLU A 72 1.89 -13.78 4.98
C GLU A 72 2.04 -12.27 4.75
N ALA A 73 1.25 -11.46 5.46
CA ALA A 73 1.28 -10.01 5.34
C ALA A 73 2.66 -9.40 5.68
N ARG A 74 3.39 -9.97 6.66
CA ARG A 74 4.74 -9.47 7.02
C ARG A 74 5.71 -9.47 5.84
N ASN A 75 5.61 -10.44 4.94
CA ASN A 75 6.49 -10.54 3.77
C ASN A 75 6.23 -9.39 2.78
N PHE A 76 4.99 -8.91 2.70
CA PHE A 76 4.69 -7.70 1.94
C PHE A 76 5.34 -6.47 2.60
N PHE A 77 5.16 -6.31 3.91
CA PHE A 77 5.60 -5.11 4.63
C PHE A 77 7.10 -5.03 4.90
N GLU A 78 7.86 -6.11 4.72
CA GLU A 78 9.33 -6.12 4.91
C GLU A 78 10.04 -5.04 4.10
N ASN A 79 9.59 -4.83 2.85
CA ASN A 79 10.18 -3.84 1.93
C ASN A 79 9.14 -2.87 1.35
N THR A 80 7.90 -2.92 1.84
CA THR A 80 6.79 -2.21 1.21
C THR A 80 5.93 -1.51 2.25
N LEU A 81 5.45 -0.32 1.88
CA LEU A 81 4.31 0.31 2.53
C LEU A 81 3.28 0.73 1.49
N ILE A 82 2.06 0.94 1.94
CA ILE A 82 0.96 1.50 1.15
C ILE A 82 0.43 2.77 1.80
N TYR A 83 0.12 3.77 0.99
CA TYR A 83 -0.36 5.06 1.45
C TYR A 83 -1.39 5.65 0.45
N ASN A 84 -2.28 6.51 0.93
CA ASN A 84 -3.17 7.31 0.06
C ASN A 84 -2.70 8.75 0.08
N HIS A 85 -2.57 9.38 -1.09
CA HIS A 85 -2.19 10.80 -1.19
C HIS A 85 -3.08 11.70 -0.32
N CYS A 86 -4.40 11.53 -0.42
CA CYS A 86 -5.36 12.26 0.38
C CYS A 86 -6.06 11.30 1.37
N PRO A 87 -6.01 11.54 2.69
CA PRO A 87 -6.65 10.66 3.66
C PRO A 87 -8.16 10.88 3.80
N VAL A 88 -8.75 11.83 3.06
CA VAL A 88 -10.15 12.25 3.23
C VAL A 88 -11.05 11.65 2.15
N ALA A 89 -12.18 11.08 2.58
CA ALA A 89 -13.28 10.68 1.70
C ALA A 89 -14.23 11.88 1.50
N PHE A 90 -14.45 12.28 0.25
CA PHE A 90 -15.44 13.31 -0.09
C PHE A 90 -16.64 12.67 -0.78
N MET A 91 -17.84 13.16 -0.50
CA MET A 91 -19.06 12.65 -1.12
C MET A 91 -20.15 13.70 -1.23
N THR A 92 -21.05 13.50 -2.20
CA THR A 92 -22.29 14.27 -2.33
C THR A 92 -23.26 13.95 -1.18
N GLU A 93 -24.34 14.72 -1.05
CA GLU A 93 -25.44 14.42 -0.13
C GLU A 93 -26.05 13.03 -0.38
N SER A 94 -26.09 12.57 -1.64
CA SER A 94 -26.53 11.23 -2.01
C SER A 94 -25.48 10.12 -1.77
N GLY A 95 -24.32 10.45 -1.20
CA GLY A 95 -23.24 9.50 -0.91
C GLY A 95 -22.42 9.07 -2.13
N LYS A 96 -22.55 9.78 -3.26
CA LYS A 96 -21.68 9.56 -4.43
C LYS A 96 -20.28 10.08 -4.11
N ASN A 97 -19.26 9.27 -4.35
CA ASN A 97 -17.87 9.67 -4.15
C ASN A 97 -17.51 10.89 -5.00
N ILE A 98 -16.79 11.84 -4.39
CA ILE A 98 -16.14 12.97 -5.04
C ILE A 98 -14.63 12.76 -4.88
N THR A 99 -13.91 12.78 -5.98
CA THR A 99 -12.45 12.67 -5.98
C THR A 99 -11.82 14.03 -5.65
N PRO A 100 -10.58 14.07 -5.12
CA PRO A 100 -9.89 15.34 -4.84
C PRO A 100 -9.81 16.30 -6.04
N ASN A 101 -9.79 15.77 -7.27
CA ASN A 101 -9.77 16.57 -8.50
C ASN A 101 -11.09 17.31 -8.79
N GLU A 102 -12.21 16.79 -8.29
CA GLU A 102 -13.56 17.32 -8.51
C GLU A 102 -13.94 18.39 -7.48
N LEU A 103 -13.11 18.60 -6.45
CA LEU A 103 -13.34 19.63 -5.42
C LEU A 103 -13.11 21.05 -5.97
N LYS A 104 -13.89 22.01 -5.47
CA LYS A 104 -13.65 23.44 -5.72
C LYS A 104 -12.34 23.89 -5.06
N GLU A 105 -12.11 23.42 -3.84
CA GLU A 105 -10.95 23.71 -2.99
C GLU A 105 -9.74 22.80 -3.28
N ARG A 106 -9.76 22.09 -4.42
CA ARG A 106 -8.75 21.08 -4.80
C ARG A 106 -7.31 21.54 -4.63
N LYS A 107 -7.00 22.83 -4.89
CA LYS A 107 -5.64 23.38 -4.75
C LYS A 107 -5.16 23.31 -3.30
N ALA A 108 -6.00 23.77 -2.35
CA ALA A 108 -5.65 23.80 -0.94
C ALA A 108 -5.45 22.38 -0.38
N VAL A 109 -6.38 21.47 -0.67
CA VAL A 109 -6.28 20.05 -0.28
C VAL A 109 -5.02 19.42 -0.86
N THR A 110 -4.76 19.66 -2.14
CA THR A 110 -3.62 19.07 -2.85
C THR A 110 -2.28 19.52 -2.24
N VAL A 111 -2.12 20.81 -1.92
CA VAL A 111 -0.88 21.32 -1.32
C VAL A 111 -0.58 20.65 0.02
N LEU A 112 -1.59 20.47 0.87
CA LEU A 112 -1.41 19.81 2.17
C LEU A 112 -1.09 18.32 2.00
N CYS A 113 -1.81 17.64 1.13
CA CYS A 113 -1.60 16.22 0.85
C CYS A 113 -0.22 15.95 0.21
N ASP A 114 0.23 16.84 -0.67
CA ASP A 114 1.56 16.79 -1.28
C ASP A 114 2.67 16.92 -0.25
N LYS A 115 2.55 17.91 0.65
CA LYS A 115 3.51 18.12 1.72
C LYS A 115 3.64 16.86 2.59
N ALA A 116 2.51 16.33 3.05
CA ALA A 116 2.49 15.10 3.86
C ALA A 116 3.07 13.90 3.10
N LEU A 117 2.73 13.72 1.83
CA LEU A 117 3.29 12.63 1.03
C LEU A 117 4.81 12.76 0.88
N PHE A 118 5.33 13.97 0.66
CA PHE A 118 6.78 14.19 0.58
C PHE A 118 7.47 13.83 1.89
N GLU A 119 6.93 14.27 3.03
CA GLU A 119 7.46 13.93 4.36
C GLU A 119 7.50 12.41 4.59
N ILE A 120 6.45 11.69 4.21
CA ILE A 120 6.40 10.22 4.30
C ILE A 120 7.42 9.56 3.36
N ILE A 121 7.57 10.05 2.13
CA ILE A 121 8.57 9.53 1.17
C ILE A 121 9.99 9.66 1.75
N VAL A 122 10.30 10.81 2.36
CA VAL A 122 11.60 11.07 2.99
C VAL A 122 11.79 10.21 4.24
N LEU A 123 10.79 10.17 5.13
CA LEU A 123 10.84 9.44 6.40
C LEU A 123 11.14 7.95 6.20
N TYR A 124 10.45 7.32 5.25
CA TYR A 124 10.63 5.89 4.95
C TYR A 124 11.74 5.61 3.92
N ASN A 125 12.52 6.63 3.54
CA ASN A 125 13.59 6.53 2.54
C ASN A 125 13.14 5.78 1.27
N VAL A 126 11.99 6.20 0.72
CA VAL A 126 11.35 5.48 -0.39
C VAL A 126 12.16 5.65 -1.68
N SER A 127 12.65 4.55 -2.22
CA SER A 127 13.35 4.51 -3.52
C SER A 127 12.42 4.34 -4.72
N ILE A 128 11.25 3.73 -4.53
CA ILE A 128 10.28 3.45 -5.60
C ILE A 128 8.86 3.74 -5.13
N VAL A 129 8.14 4.56 -5.90
CA VAL A 129 6.71 4.80 -5.78
C VAL A 129 5.98 4.07 -6.89
N ILE A 130 5.13 3.10 -6.50
CA ILE A 130 4.20 2.41 -7.39
C ILE A 130 2.84 3.10 -7.27
N ALA A 131 2.58 4.02 -8.18
CA ALA A 131 1.34 4.78 -8.24
C ALA A 131 0.18 3.94 -8.78
N ILE A 132 -0.90 3.86 -8.00
CA ILE A 132 -2.13 3.13 -8.35
C ILE A 132 -3.06 4.09 -9.09
N GLY A 133 -2.89 4.15 -10.41
CA GLY A 133 -3.63 5.03 -11.30
C GLY A 133 -2.99 6.40 -11.53
N ARG A 134 -3.47 7.08 -12.59
CA ARG A 134 -2.86 8.30 -13.15
C ARG A 134 -2.87 9.51 -12.21
N PHE A 135 -3.85 9.59 -11.30
CA PHE A 135 -3.85 10.65 -10.29
C PHE A 135 -2.62 10.55 -9.38
N ALA A 136 -2.40 9.38 -8.78
CA ALA A 136 -1.29 9.13 -7.88
C ALA A 136 0.05 9.33 -8.59
N GLU A 137 0.17 8.85 -9.84
CA GLU A 137 1.38 8.99 -10.66
C GLU A 137 1.72 10.47 -10.87
N LYS A 138 0.71 11.27 -11.27
CA LYS A 138 0.88 12.70 -11.48
C LYS A 138 1.31 13.41 -10.20
N ARG A 139 0.67 13.11 -9.06
CA ARG A 139 1.05 13.73 -7.77
C ARG A 139 2.47 13.38 -7.37
N ALA A 140 2.82 12.09 -7.33
CA ALA A 140 4.17 11.64 -6.97
C ALA A 140 5.23 12.27 -7.89
N THR A 141 5.01 12.25 -9.21
CA THR A 141 5.94 12.83 -10.18
C THR A 141 6.11 14.33 -9.98
N THR A 142 5.02 15.08 -9.74
CA THR A 142 5.10 16.52 -9.48
C THR A 142 5.90 16.81 -8.21
N ILE A 143 5.60 16.14 -7.10
CA ILE A 143 6.27 16.34 -5.81
C ILE A 143 7.77 16.07 -5.94
N LEU A 144 8.14 14.91 -6.50
CA LEU A 144 9.53 14.49 -6.61
C LEU A 144 10.34 15.43 -7.53
N LYS A 145 9.77 15.86 -8.65
CA LYS A 145 10.41 16.84 -9.54
C LYS A 145 10.60 18.19 -8.85
N SER A 146 9.59 18.70 -8.16
CA SER A 146 9.70 19.97 -7.43
C SER A 146 10.73 19.93 -6.30
N ALA A 147 10.97 18.75 -5.72
CA ALA A 147 11.97 18.53 -4.68
C ALA A 147 13.34 18.08 -5.21
N ASN A 148 13.55 18.03 -6.53
CA ASN A 148 14.76 17.51 -7.18
C ASN A 148 15.16 16.07 -6.73
N LYS A 149 14.18 15.23 -6.37
CA LYS A 149 14.36 13.83 -5.97
C LYS A 149 14.33 12.89 -7.18
N ASN A 150 15.33 13.02 -8.04
CA ASN A 150 15.43 12.24 -9.30
C ASN A 150 15.87 10.78 -9.07
N ASP A 151 16.34 10.46 -7.87
CA ASP A 151 16.71 9.13 -7.40
C ASP A 151 15.50 8.24 -7.08
N VAL A 152 14.32 8.83 -6.85
CA VAL A 152 13.08 8.09 -6.57
C VAL A 152 12.35 7.75 -7.86
N LYS A 153 12.22 6.46 -8.16
CA LYS A 153 11.52 5.97 -9.37
C LYS A 153 10.01 5.98 -9.18
N VAL A 154 9.27 6.49 -10.16
CA VAL A 154 7.80 6.40 -10.21
C VAL A 154 7.37 5.40 -11.29
N ILE A 155 6.56 4.42 -10.91
CA ILE A 155 5.95 3.42 -11.80
C ILE A 155 4.43 3.53 -11.65
N CYS A 156 3.69 3.54 -12.75
CA CYS A 156 2.23 3.56 -12.71
C CYS A 156 1.66 2.18 -13.03
N ILE A 157 0.76 1.71 -12.19
CA ILE A 157 -0.07 0.53 -12.45
C ILE A 157 -1.55 0.95 -12.62
N PRO A 158 -2.38 0.17 -13.33
CA PRO A 158 -3.81 0.46 -13.42
C PRO A 158 -4.47 0.41 -12.03
N HIS A 159 -5.49 1.24 -11.82
CA HIS A 159 -6.29 1.18 -10.59
C HIS A 159 -7.17 -0.09 -10.60
N PRO A 160 -7.28 -0.85 -9.49
CA PRO A 160 -8.05 -2.11 -9.42
C PRO A 160 -9.58 -1.96 -9.55
N SER A 161 -10.08 -0.75 -9.83
CA SER A 161 -11.52 -0.48 -9.84
C SER A 161 -12.17 -1.22 -11.00
N PRO A 162 -13.32 -1.90 -10.80
CA PRO A 162 -14.07 -2.55 -11.88
C PRO A 162 -14.46 -1.60 -13.02
N ARG A 163 -14.52 -0.29 -12.76
CA ARG A 163 -14.91 0.72 -13.75
C ARG A 163 -13.84 0.98 -14.82
N ASN A 164 -12.58 0.72 -14.51
CA ASN A 164 -11.45 1.12 -15.37
C ASN A 164 -10.84 -0.05 -16.15
N PHE A 165 -10.81 -1.24 -15.54
CA PHE A 165 -10.12 -2.40 -16.10
C PHE A 165 -10.89 -3.68 -15.74
N GLY A 166 -11.31 -4.40 -16.79
CA GLY A 166 -12.30 -5.48 -16.78
C GLY A 166 -12.24 -6.47 -15.60
N THR A 167 -11.74 -7.68 -15.83
CA THR A 167 -11.75 -8.75 -14.82
C THR A 167 -10.62 -8.60 -13.81
N ALA A 168 -10.74 -9.30 -12.67
CA ALA A 168 -9.71 -9.29 -11.64
C ALA A 168 -8.39 -9.92 -12.13
N GLU A 169 -8.50 -10.96 -12.95
CA GLU A 169 -7.40 -11.71 -13.56
C GLU A 169 -6.60 -10.81 -14.50
N LYS A 170 -7.27 -10.08 -15.38
CA LYS A 170 -6.60 -9.15 -16.29
C LYS A 170 -5.88 -8.03 -15.53
N TRP A 171 -6.48 -7.50 -14.46
CA TRP A 171 -5.79 -6.50 -13.63
C TRP A 171 -4.53 -7.09 -12.99
N ARG A 172 -4.65 -8.32 -12.45
CA ARG A 172 -3.53 -9.05 -11.84
C ARG A 172 -2.38 -9.29 -12.82
N GLU A 173 -2.67 -9.77 -14.03
CA GLU A 173 -1.66 -10.01 -15.07
C GLU A 173 -0.88 -8.73 -15.40
N ILE A 174 -1.58 -7.60 -15.57
CA ILE A 174 -0.93 -6.32 -15.86
C ILE A 174 -0.03 -5.89 -14.71
N VAL A 175 -0.50 -6.00 -13.46
CA VAL A 175 0.29 -5.60 -12.29
C VAL A 175 1.53 -6.48 -12.14
N ILE A 176 1.38 -7.81 -12.27
CA ILE A 176 2.52 -8.73 -12.22
C ILE A 176 3.53 -8.40 -13.32
N GLY A 177 3.07 -8.19 -14.56
CA GLY A 177 3.95 -7.82 -15.67
C GLY A 177 4.72 -6.51 -15.43
N GLU A 178 4.10 -5.49 -14.84
CA GLU A 178 4.81 -4.27 -14.45
C GLU A 178 5.80 -4.50 -13.30
N LEU A 179 5.48 -5.35 -12.32
CA LEU A 179 6.43 -5.71 -11.26
C LEU A 179 7.63 -6.47 -11.83
N GLU A 180 7.43 -7.42 -12.74
CA GLU A 180 8.49 -8.19 -13.40
C GLU A 180 9.38 -7.30 -14.27
N LYS A 181 8.78 -6.48 -15.14
CA LYS A 181 9.48 -5.54 -16.02
C LYS A 181 10.38 -4.57 -15.24
N ASN A 182 10.02 -4.26 -14.00
CA ASN A 182 10.78 -3.36 -13.14
C ASN A 182 11.65 -4.10 -12.11
N ALA A 183 11.81 -5.43 -12.23
CA ALA A 183 12.57 -6.29 -11.31
C ALA A 183 12.14 -6.19 -9.84
N LEU A 184 10.84 -5.99 -9.59
CA LEU A 184 10.27 -5.80 -8.25
C LEU A 184 9.68 -7.09 -7.66
N MET A 185 9.49 -8.14 -8.47
CA MET A 185 8.92 -9.40 -7.98
C MET A 185 9.71 -10.01 -6.83
N GLN A 186 11.02 -9.78 -6.76
CA GLN A 186 11.88 -10.26 -5.67
C GLN A 186 11.45 -9.79 -4.28
N TYR A 187 10.70 -8.68 -4.17
CA TYR A 187 10.21 -8.16 -2.89
C TYR A 187 8.89 -8.79 -2.42
N PHE A 188 8.27 -9.66 -3.25
CA PHE A 188 6.94 -10.24 -2.96
C PHE A 188 6.93 -11.76 -3.02
N LYS A 189 8.10 -12.41 -3.19
CA LYS A 189 8.21 -13.86 -3.24
C LYS A 189 8.15 -14.47 -1.85
N ARG A 190 7.65 -15.72 -1.78
CA ARG A 190 7.72 -16.53 -0.56
C ARG A 190 9.17 -16.90 -0.31
N SER A 191 9.61 -16.88 0.95
CA SER A 191 10.97 -17.23 1.35
C SER A 191 11.41 -18.61 0.84
N ASN A 192 10.46 -19.52 0.57
CA ASN A 192 10.73 -20.87 0.04
C ASN A 192 11.00 -20.94 -1.48
N ASP A 193 10.75 -19.87 -2.24
CA ASP A 193 11.08 -19.82 -3.68
C ASP A 193 12.51 -19.33 -3.94
N ILE A 194 13.17 -18.76 -2.92
CA ILE A 194 14.55 -18.26 -3.01
C ILE A 194 15.55 -19.42 -3.05
N THR A 195 15.23 -20.55 -2.42
CA THR A 195 16.08 -21.77 -2.39
C THR A 195 16.19 -22.51 -3.72
N ASN A 196 15.32 -22.24 -4.70
CA ASN A 196 15.34 -22.90 -6.02
C ASN A 196 16.13 -22.13 -7.09
N LEU A 197 16.62 -20.92 -6.78
CA LEU A 197 17.47 -20.13 -7.69
C LEU A 197 18.96 -20.29 -7.39
N THR A 198 19.33 -20.75 -6.18
CA THR A 198 20.73 -20.97 -5.78
C THR A 198 21.24 -22.40 -6.01
N THR A 199 20.37 -23.35 -6.38
CA THR A 199 20.74 -24.78 -6.53
C THR A 199 20.96 -25.25 -7.97
N SER A 200 20.70 -24.41 -8.98
CA SER A 200 20.97 -24.77 -10.39
C SER A 200 22.36 -24.36 -10.90
N GLY A 201 23.29 -24.01 -10.01
CA GLY A 201 24.55 -23.38 -10.42
C GLY A 201 25.79 -23.65 -9.56
N MET A 202 25.89 -24.79 -8.85
CA MET A 202 27.17 -25.20 -8.26
C MET A 202 27.35 -26.73 -8.23
N LEU A 203 28.44 -27.19 -8.84
CA LEU A 203 29.00 -28.54 -8.68
C LEU A 203 29.63 -28.70 -7.28
N PRO A 204 29.74 -29.93 -6.74
CA PRO A 204 30.06 -30.15 -5.33
C PRO A 204 31.56 -30.03 -5.06
N GLY A 205 31.91 -29.29 -3.99
CA GLY A 205 33.26 -29.18 -3.45
C GLY A 205 33.28 -29.17 -1.92
N SER A 206 33.70 -30.31 -1.35
CA SER A 206 34.44 -30.52 -0.08
C SER A 206 34.31 -29.55 1.12
N SER A 207 33.68 -30.07 2.17
CA SER A 207 34.07 -30.15 3.61
C SER A 207 34.88 -29.07 4.36
N SER A 208 34.46 -28.91 5.63
CA SER A 208 35.10 -28.32 6.85
C SER A 208 34.69 -26.86 7.13
N GLY A 209 34.43 -26.39 8.35
CA GLY A 209 34.34 -26.95 9.70
C GLY A 209 34.07 -25.80 10.69
N HIS A 210 33.35 -26.09 11.79
CA HIS A 210 33.30 -25.39 13.10
C HIS A 210 33.09 -23.85 13.18
N GLY A 211 32.11 -23.45 14.01
CA GLY A 211 32.07 -22.11 14.59
C GLY A 211 30.73 -21.68 15.18
N THR A 212 30.34 -22.23 16.32
CA THR A 212 29.26 -21.70 17.18
C THR A 212 29.72 -20.40 17.84
N LYS A 213 28.96 -19.30 17.68
CA LYS A 213 29.01 -18.14 18.58
C LYS A 213 27.61 -17.63 18.90
N GLN A 214 27.46 -17.32 20.19
CA GLN A 214 26.27 -16.92 20.91
C GLN A 214 25.66 -15.62 20.37
N VAL A 215 24.34 -15.52 20.46
CA VAL A 215 23.58 -14.28 20.31
C VAL A 215 23.52 -13.65 21.69
N GLU A 216 24.17 -12.49 21.85
CA GLU A 216 23.99 -11.64 23.03
C GLU A 216 22.75 -10.78 22.86
N ASP A 217 21.97 -10.78 23.93
CA ASP A 217 20.80 -10.00 24.23
C ASP A 217 21.19 -8.52 24.40
N CYS A 218 20.43 -7.59 23.81
CA CYS A 218 20.56 -6.17 24.09
C CYS A 218 19.17 -5.54 24.15
N SER A 219 18.62 -5.62 25.35
CA SER A 219 17.50 -4.82 25.81
C SER A 219 17.99 -3.41 26.20
N VAL A 220 17.05 -2.46 26.13
CA VAL A 220 17.09 -1.11 26.72
C VAL A 220 17.86 -0.07 25.91
N LEU A 221 17.14 0.89 25.32
CA LEU A 221 17.28 2.31 25.66
C LEU A 221 15.97 3.04 25.32
N SER A 222 15.43 3.63 26.38
CA SER A 222 14.21 4.41 26.53
C SER A 222 14.33 5.84 26.00
N ASP A 223 13.19 6.36 25.54
CA ASP A 223 12.59 7.69 25.75
C ASP A 223 13.43 8.99 25.80
N GLU A 224 12.77 10.05 25.32
CA GLU A 224 13.12 11.48 25.26
C GLU A 224 13.87 11.87 23.97
N VAL A 225 13.38 12.80 23.13
CA VAL A 225 13.04 14.18 23.46
C VAL A 225 11.98 14.71 22.48
N LEU A 226 10.86 15.19 23.03
CA LEU A 226 9.97 16.19 22.39
C LEU A 226 10.07 17.47 23.22
N SER A 227 10.53 18.55 22.61
CA SER A 227 10.34 19.93 23.04
C SER A 227 10.19 20.82 21.82
#